data_AF-A0A1E1MQF7-F1
#
_entry.id   AF-A0A1E1MQF7-F1
#
_cell.length_a   1.000
_cell.length_b   1.000
_cell.length_c   1.000
_cell.angle_alpha   90.00
_cell.angle_beta   90.00
_cell.angle_gamma   90.00
#
_symmetry.space_group_name_H-M   'P 1'
#
loop_
_entity.id
_entity.type
_entity.pdbx_description
1 polymer ?
#
loop_
_entity_poly.entity_id
_entity_poly.type
_entity_poly.pdbx_seq_one_letter_code
_entity_poly.pdbx_strand_id
1 'polypeptide(L)'
;MVATTINVLITGCNRGIGKGLLTTYLSRPNHVVVGAVRDVDSPSSAALHDLPKGHDSRLILLKLDSTSTTDASELVEDLQITHQIKHLDIVIANAGISNYFGKARITPAAEMLLHYTINTLAPLLLFQATAPLLDHGCEPKIRSHI
;
A
#
# COMPACT_ATOMS: atom_id res chain seq x y z
N MET A 1 8.82 -28.58 6.90
CA MET A 1 7.59 -27.76 6.96
C MET A 1 7.80 -26.63 5.96
N VAL A 2 6.93 -26.48 4.96
CA VAL A 2 6.97 -25.30 4.09
C VAL A 2 6.57 -24.11 4.95
N ALA A 3 7.44 -23.11 5.07
CA ALA A 3 7.13 -21.91 5.83
C ALA A 3 5.94 -21.20 5.16
N THR A 4 4.96 -20.78 5.95
CA THR A 4 3.82 -20.02 5.44
C THR A 4 4.30 -18.67 4.91
N THR A 5 3.99 -18.36 3.65
CA THR A 5 4.27 -17.07 3.04
C THR A 5 3.37 -15.99 3.64
N ILE A 6 3.96 -14.87 4.07
CA ILE A 6 3.22 -13.71 4.59
C ILE A 6 3.04 -12.67 3.48
N ASN A 7 1.80 -12.28 3.22
CA ASN A 7 1.44 -11.31 2.18
C ASN A 7 1.16 -9.93 2.80
N VAL A 8 1.97 -8.93 2.43
CA VAL A 8 1.93 -7.58 2.99
C VAL A 8 1.68 -6.55 1.89
N LEU A 9 0.61 -5.78 1.99
CA LEU A 9 0.31 -4.65 1.08
C LEU A 9 0.63 -3.32 1.78
N ILE A 10 1.39 -2.45 1.11
CA ILE A 10 1.80 -1.14 1.64
C ILE A 10 1.57 -0.06 0.58
N THR A 11 0.76 0.95 0.89
CA THR A 11 0.55 2.11 0.00
C THR A 11 1.58 3.21 0.23
N GLY A 12 1.93 3.96 -0.82
CA GLY A 12 2.83 5.12 -0.71
C GLY A 12 4.28 4.74 -0.37
N CYS A 13 4.79 3.67 -0.95
CA CYS A 13 6.06 3.04 -0.57
C CYS A 13 7.28 3.47 -1.41
N ASN A 14 7.15 4.41 -2.35
CA ASN A 14 8.26 4.88 -3.18
C ASN A 14 9.26 5.79 -2.43
N ARG A 15 8.91 6.29 -1.24
CA ARG A 15 9.77 7.14 -0.40
C ARG A 15 9.38 7.08 1.09
N GLY A 16 10.19 7.73 1.93
CA GLY A 16 9.87 8.00 3.34
C GLY A 16 9.55 6.74 4.15
N ILE A 17 8.56 6.85 5.04
CA ILE A 17 8.13 5.78 5.95
C ILE A 17 7.70 4.53 5.17
N GLY A 18 6.90 4.70 4.12
CA GLY A 18 6.44 3.59 3.27
C GLY A 18 7.59 2.80 2.66
N LYS A 19 8.65 3.47 2.17
CA LYS A 19 9.86 2.81 1.66
C LYS A 19 10.59 2.04 2.76
N GLY A 20 10.70 2.62 3.95
CA GLY A 20 11.29 1.96 5.11
C GLY A 20 10.54 0.69 5.50
N LEU A 21 9.21 0.76 5.57
CA LEU A 21 8.34 -0.39 5.84
C LEU A 21 8.50 -1.47 4.77
N LEU A 22 8.41 -1.10 3.48
CA LEU A 22 8.59 -2.03 2.37
C LEU A 22 9.95 -2.72 2.43
N THR A 23 11.03 -1.96 2.61
CA THR A 23 12.40 -2.51 2.72
C THR A 23 12.49 -3.50 3.88
N THR A 24 11.89 -3.16 5.03
CA THR A 24 11.93 -3.99 6.23
C THR A 24 11.18 -5.31 6.02
N TYR A 25 9.96 -5.29 5.52
CA TYR A 25 9.21 -6.51 5.23
C TYR A 25 9.86 -7.34 4.12
N LEU A 26 10.39 -6.70 3.08
CA LEU A 26 11.01 -7.38 1.95
C LEU A 26 12.31 -8.09 2.35
N SER A 27 13.04 -7.57 3.35
CA SER A 27 14.25 -8.19 3.89
C SER A 27 14.00 -9.45 4.72
N ARG A 28 12.77 -9.68 5.19
CA ARG A 28 12.40 -10.88 5.95
C ARG A 28 12.23 -12.07 5.00
N PRO A 29 12.48 -13.32 5.43
CA PRO A 29 12.26 -14.49 4.60
C PRO A 29 10.77 -14.83 4.46
N ASN A 30 10.36 -15.48 3.36
CA ASN A 30 9.00 -15.95 3.09
C ASN A 30 7.94 -14.82 3.08
N HIS A 31 8.24 -13.69 2.46
CA HIS A 31 7.32 -12.55 2.33
C HIS A 31 7.04 -12.21 0.86
N VAL A 32 5.76 -12.05 0.52
CA VAL A 32 5.36 -11.32 -0.69
C VAL A 32 4.97 -9.93 -0.26
N VAL A 33 5.76 -8.93 -0.66
CA VAL A 33 5.48 -7.54 -0.35
C VAL A 33 4.92 -6.87 -1.59
N VAL A 34 3.68 -6.40 -1.49
CA VAL A 34 3.01 -5.59 -2.51
C VAL A 34 3.24 -4.12 -2.18
N GLY A 35 4.04 -3.46 -2.99
CA GLY A 35 4.19 -2.01 -2.96
C GLY A 35 3.18 -1.34 -3.88
N ALA A 36 2.30 -0.50 -3.34
CA ALA A 36 1.36 0.29 -4.12
C ALA A 36 1.85 1.75 -4.24
N VAL A 37 2.00 2.23 -5.47
CA VAL A 37 2.56 3.55 -5.81
C VAL A 37 1.74 4.22 -6.90
N ARG A 38 1.75 5.55 -6.97
CA ARG A 38 0.97 6.30 -7.99
C ARG A 38 1.44 6.05 -9.42
N ASP A 39 2.75 5.94 -9.58
CA ASP A 39 3.42 5.75 -10.87
C ASP A 39 4.50 4.68 -10.68
N VAL A 40 4.29 3.52 -11.30
CA VAL A 40 5.20 2.38 -11.22
C VAL A 40 6.49 2.60 -12.01
N ASP A 41 6.45 3.46 -13.04
CA ASP A 41 7.56 3.74 -13.94
C ASP A 41 8.44 4.89 -13.44
N SER A 42 8.00 5.62 -12.40
CA SER A 42 8.81 6.69 -11.81
C SER A 42 10.17 6.16 -11.33
N PRO A 43 11.26 6.95 -11.43
CA PRO A 43 12.59 6.50 -10.98
C PRO A 43 12.62 6.03 -9.52
N SER A 44 11.81 6.65 -8.66
CA SER A 44 11.70 6.27 -7.25
C SER A 44 11.02 4.91 -7.03
N SER A 45 10.09 4.55 -7.91
CA SER A 45 9.35 3.30 -7.90
C SER A 45 10.19 2.18 -8.49
N ALA A 46 10.85 2.43 -9.63
CA ALA A 46 11.77 1.48 -10.26
C ALA A 46 12.91 1.05 -9.31
N ALA A 47 13.47 1.99 -8.56
CA ALA A 47 14.53 1.72 -7.57
C ALA A 47 14.10 0.80 -6.41
N LEU A 48 12.79 0.50 -6.25
CA LEU A 48 12.33 -0.47 -5.26
C LEU A 48 12.68 -1.91 -5.65
N HIS A 49 12.84 -2.19 -6.95
CA HIS A 49 13.24 -3.52 -7.43
C HIS A 49 14.66 -3.91 -6.99
N ASP A 50 15.52 -2.91 -6.76
CA ASP A 50 16.92 -3.10 -6.33
C ASP A 50 17.06 -3.33 -4.82
N LEU A 51 15.97 -3.24 -4.06
CA LEU A 51 16.02 -3.48 -2.61
C LEU A 51 16.39 -4.93 -2.29
N PRO A 52 17.17 -5.15 -1.22
CA PRO A 52 17.55 -6.49 -0.77
C PRO A 52 16.31 -7.27 -0.37
N LYS A 53 16.27 -8.55 -0.76
CA LYS A 53 15.15 -9.46 -0.51
C LYS A 53 15.62 -10.59 0.40
N GLY A 54 14.81 -10.93 1.39
CA GLY A 54 15.01 -12.13 2.19
C GLY A 54 14.86 -13.39 1.36
N HIS A 55 15.30 -14.51 1.91
CA HIS A 55 15.12 -15.83 1.28
C HIS A 55 13.63 -16.09 1.00
N ASP A 56 13.31 -16.54 -0.21
CA ASP A 56 11.94 -16.79 -0.69
C ASP A 56 11.00 -15.58 -0.59
N SER A 57 11.55 -14.37 -0.59
CA SER A 57 10.78 -13.14 -0.61
C SER A 57 10.83 -12.44 -1.95
N ARG A 58 9.71 -11.82 -2.33
CA ARG A 58 9.59 -11.08 -3.59
C ARG A 58 8.77 -9.80 -3.44
N LEU A 59 9.05 -8.86 -4.33
CA LEU A 59 8.32 -7.61 -4.49
C LEU A 59 7.30 -7.76 -5.62
N ILE A 60 6.09 -7.27 -5.41
CA ILE A 60 5.10 -6.97 -6.44
C ILE A 60 4.87 -5.45 -6.38
N LEU A 61 4.97 -4.75 -7.50
CA LEU A 61 4.75 -3.31 -7.54
C LEU A 61 3.52 -3.02 -8.40
N LEU A 62 2.52 -2.33 -7.82
CA LEU A 62 1.25 -2.05 -8.48
C LEU A 62 0.88 -0.57 -8.38
N LYS A 63 0.06 -0.12 -9.34
CA LYS A 63 -0.50 1.23 -9.35
C LYS A 63 -1.57 1.37 -8.27
N LEU A 64 -1.49 2.45 -7.49
CA LEU A 64 -2.60 2.96 -6.70
C LEU A 64 -2.43 4.46 -6.50
N ASP A 65 -3.36 5.25 -7.04
CA ASP A 65 -3.54 6.65 -6.68
C ASP A 65 -4.65 6.82 -5.64
N SER A 66 -4.28 7.37 -4.48
CA SER A 66 -5.21 7.64 -3.38
C SER A 66 -6.21 8.75 -3.68
N THR A 67 -6.12 9.45 -4.82
CA THR A 67 -7.21 10.32 -5.30
C THR A 67 -8.27 9.58 -6.10
N SER A 68 -7.99 8.34 -6.55
CA SER A 68 -8.92 7.52 -7.32
C SER A 68 -9.82 6.70 -6.40
N THR A 69 -11.10 6.60 -6.75
CA THR A 69 -12.06 5.78 -6.00
C THR A 69 -12.10 4.33 -6.48
N THR A 70 -11.42 3.97 -7.58
CA THR A 70 -11.46 2.64 -8.17
C THR A 70 -10.12 1.90 -8.12
N ASP A 71 -9.00 2.64 -8.01
CA ASP A 71 -7.65 2.04 -8.03
C ASP A 71 -7.46 0.95 -6.97
N ALA A 72 -8.06 1.09 -5.79
CA ALA A 72 -7.96 0.06 -4.74
C ALA A 72 -8.62 -1.27 -5.14
N SER A 73 -9.80 -1.23 -5.77
CA SER A 73 -10.47 -2.43 -6.26
C SER A 73 -9.74 -3.03 -7.47
N GLU A 74 -9.26 -2.19 -8.39
CA GLU A 74 -8.48 -2.63 -9.55
C GLU A 74 -7.17 -3.32 -9.13
N LEU A 75 -6.48 -2.77 -8.12
CA LEU A 75 -5.29 -3.38 -7.55
C LEU A 75 -5.58 -4.75 -6.93
N VAL A 76 -6.70 -4.89 -6.21
CA VAL A 76 -7.07 -6.18 -5.59
C VAL A 76 -7.42 -7.21 -6.66
N GLU A 77 -8.15 -6.80 -7.70
CA GLU A 77 -8.45 -7.67 -8.85
C GLU A 77 -7.16 -8.16 -9.53
N ASP A 78 -6.19 -7.27 -9.79
CA ASP A 78 -4.90 -7.63 -10.39
C ASP A 78 -4.07 -8.56 -9.48
N LEU A 79 -4.08 -8.32 -8.17
CA LEU A 79 -3.46 -9.22 -7.19
C LEU A 79 -4.04 -10.64 -7.26
N GLN A 80 -5.35 -10.77 -7.40
CA GLN A 80 -6.01 -12.07 -7.47
C GLN A 80 -5.78 -12.76 -8.82
N ILE A 81 -5.95 -12.03 -9.93
CA ILE A 81 -5.94 -12.60 -11.28
C ILE A 81 -4.50 -12.83 -11.77
N THR A 82 -3.65 -11.80 -11.71
CA THR A 82 -2.30 -11.86 -12.29
C THR A 82 -1.31 -12.47 -11.32
N HIS A 83 -1.41 -12.14 -10.04
CA HIS A 83 -0.43 -12.57 -9.04
C HIS A 83 -0.87 -13.77 -8.20
N GLN A 84 -2.11 -14.23 -8.37
CA GLN A 84 -2.67 -15.41 -7.71
C GLN A 84 -2.60 -15.31 -6.16
N ILE A 85 -2.67 -14.08 -5.64
CA ILE A 85 -2.71 -13.79 -4.21
C ILE A 85 -4.13 -14.05 -3.71
N LYS A 86 -4.28 -15.05 -2.85
CA LYS A 86 -5.58 -15.49 -2.33
C LYS A 86 -5.92 -14.92 -0.96
N HIS A 87 -4.94 -14.34 -0.27
CA HIS A 87 -5.12 -13.71 1.03
C HIS A 87 -4.09 -12.59 1.23
N LEU A 88 -4.42 -11.69 2.15
CA LEU A 88 -3.50 -10.69 2.68
C LEU A 88 -3.42 -10.90 4.20
N ASP A 89 -2.22 -10.85 4.75
CA ASP A 89 -2.03 -10.92 6.21
C ASP A 89 -1.91 -9.52 6.81
N ILE A 90 -1.32 -8.58 6.07
CA ILE A 90 -1.08 -7.22 6.54
C ILE A 90 -1.40 -6.23 5.44
N VAL A 91 -2.26 -5.25 5.74
CA VAL A 91 -2.50 -4.07 4.89
C VAL A 91 -2.08 -2.82 5.66
N ILE A 92 -1.20 -2.01 5.09
CA ILE A 92 -0.72 -0.76 5.67
C ILE A 92 -1.14 0.40 4.75
N ALA A 93 -2.16 1.15 5.18
CA ALA A 93 -2.55 2.41 4.58
C ALA A 93 -1.54 3.50 5.03
N ASN A 94 -0.50 3.70 4.22
CA ASN A 94 0.58 4.65 4.50
C ASN A 94 0.60 5.85 3.53
N ALA A 95 0.03 5.72 2.32
CA ALA A 95 -0.08 6.84 1.40
C ALA A 95 -0.83 8.01 2.05
N GLY A 96 -0.23 9.20 2.00
CA GLY A 96 -0.70 10.37 2.74
C GLY A 96 -0.11 11.67 2.25
N ILE A 97 -0.82 12.77 2.49
CA ILE A 97 -0.32 14.12 2.23
C ILE A 97 -0.46 15.03 3.45
N SER A 98 0.44 16.00 3.53
CA SER A 98 0.34 17.16 4.41
C SER A 98 0.96 18.31 3.64
N ASN A 99 0.18 18.88 2.71
CA ASN A 99 0.68 19.81 1.70
C ASN A 99 0.23 21.25 1.94
N TYR A 100 -0.69 21.48 2.88
CA TYR A 100 -1.16 22.82 3.25
C TYR A 100 -0.96 23.10 4.74
N PHE A 101 -0.29 24.22 5.03
CA PHE A 101 0.10 24.64 6.39
C PHE A 101 -0.41 26.04 6.76
N GLY A 102 -1.36 26.59 5.98
CA GLY A 102 -1.91 27.91 6.22
C GLY A 102 -2.85 27.97 7.42
N LYS A 103 -3.20 29.19 7.84
CA LYS A 103 -4.12 29.41 8.96
C LYS A 103 -5.53 28.93 8.62
N ALA A 104 -6.20 28.29 9.58
CA ALA A 104 -7.57 27.78 9.45
C ALA A 104 -8.56 28.81 8.86
N ARG A 105 -8.47 30.08 9.27
CA ARG A 105 -9.34 31.18 8.79
C ARG A 105 -9.27 31.48 7.29
N ILE A 106 -8.24 31.02 6.60
CA ILE A 106 -8.02 31.24 5.16
C ILE A 106 -7.78 29.94 4.39
N THR A 107 -8.02 28.78 5.02
CA THR A 107 -7.81 27.48 4.37
C THR A 107 -8.76 27.32 3.19
N PRO A 108 -8.25 27.08 1.96
CA PRO A 108 -9.11 26.78 0.83
C PRO A 108 -9.84 25.46 1.02
N ALA A 109 -11.13 25.40 0.67
CA ALA A 109 -11.91 24.16 0.73
C ALA A 109 -11.28 23.03 -0.10
N ALA A 110 -10.69 23.37 -1.25
CA ALA A 110 -10.01 22.40 -2.13
C ALA A 110 -8.85 21.67 -1.44
N GLU A 111 -8.08 22.37 -0.59
CA GLU A 111 -7.00 21.74 0.19
C GLU A 111 -7.58 20.74 1.19
N MET A 112 -8.63 21.12 1.92
CA MET A 112 -9.28 20.22 2.88
C MET A 112 -9.90 19.00 2.20
N LEU A 113 -10.55 19.19 1.04
CA LEU A 113 -11.12 18.10 0.27
C LEU A 113 -10.04 17.13 -0.22
N LEU A 114 -8.90 17.63 -0.70
CA LEU A 114 -7.80 16.78 -1.15
C LEU A 114 -7.19 15.97 0.00
N HIS A 115 -6.97 16.59 1.17
CA HIS A 115 -6.47 15.88 2.36
C HIS A 115 -7.48 14.84 2.85
N TYR A 116 -8.78 15.16 2.86
CA TYR A 116 -9.83 14.21 3.20
C TYR A 116 -9.85 13.02 2.25
N THR A 117 -9.79 13.27 0.94
CA THR A 117 -9.78 12.20 -0.08
C THR A 117 -8.62 11.23 0.16
N ILE A 118 -7.39 11.76 0.31
CA ILE A 118 -6.19 10.92 0.40
C ILE A 118 -6.02 10.29 1.79
N ASN A 119 -6.17 11.08 2.86
CA ASN A 119 -5.83 10.63 4.21
C ASN A 119 -7.01 9.96 4.94
N THR A 120 -8.23 10.05 4.42
CA THR A 120 -9.43 9.54 5.10
C THR A 120 -10.25 8.62 4.22
N LEU A 121 -10.66 9.07 3.04
CA LEU A 121 -11.48 8.25 2.15
C LEU A 121 -10.68 7.08 1.56
N ALA A 122 -9.46 7.32 1.06
CA ALA A 122 -8.67 6.27 0.43
C ALA A 122 -8.33 5.08 1.36
N PRO A 123 -7.97 5.26 2.65
CA PRO A 123 -7.83 4.15 3.59
C PRO A 123 -9.09 3.32 3.77
N LEU A 124 -10.27 3.96 3.80
CA LEU A 124 -11.55 3.26 3.88
C LEU A 124 -11.78 2.41 2.61
N LEU A 125 -11.57 2.98 1.43
CA LEU A 125 -11.73 2.27 0.16
C LEU A 125 -10.73 1.11 0.03
N LEU A 126 -9.49 1.32 0.47
CA LEU A 126 -8.47 0.27 0.54
C LEU A 126 -8.92 -0.87 1.45
N PHE A 127 -9.43 -0.57 2.64
CA PHE A 127 -9.97 -1.59 3.54
C PHE A 127 -11.11 -2.36 2.89
N GLN A 128 -12.10 -1.66 2.31
CA GLN A 128 -13.24 -2.30 1.66
C GLN A 128 -12.81 -3.24 0.53
N ALA A 129 -11.85 -2.80 -0.31
CA ALA A 129 -11.33 -3.62 -1.40
C ALA A 129 -10.55 -4.84 -0.88
N THR A 130 -9.77 -4.69 0.20
CA THR A 130 -8.89 -5.74 0.71
C THR A 130 -9.53 -6.67 1.74
N ALA A 131 -10.68 -6.30 2.30
CA ALA A 131 -11.39 -7.08 3.31
C ALA A 131 -11.63 -8.55 2.89
N PRO A 132 -12.09 -8.87 1.67
CA PRO A 132 -12.24 -10.26 1.25
C PRO A 132 -10.93 -11.07 1.26
N LEU A 133 -9.79 -10.44 0.99
CA LEU A 133 -8.48 -11.10 1.08
C LEU A 133 -7.99 -11.22 2.53
N LEU A 134 -8.30 -10.24 3.37
CA LEU A 134 -7.97 -10.26 4.80
C LEU A 134 -8.75 -11.36 5.55
N ASP A 135 -10.01 -11.61 5.18
CA ASP A 135 -10.83 -12.69 5.79
C ASP A 135 -10.22 -14.10 5.60
N HIS A 136 -9.28 -14.25 4.67
CA HIS A 136 -8.56 -15.48 4.39
C HIS A 136 -7.10 -15.48 4.92
N GLY A 137 -6.66 -14.41 5.57
CA GLY A 137 -5.34 -14.31 6.19
C GLY A 137 -5.23 -15.12 7.49
N CYS A 138 -4.01 -15.48 7.90
CA CYS A 138 -3.80 -16.28 9.11
C CYS A 138 -3.99 -15.48 10.41
N GLU A 139 -3.58 -14.21 10.41
CA GLU A 139 -3.77 -13.27 11.52
C GLU A 139 -3.91 -11.84 10.95
N PRO A 140 -5.01 -11.58 10.21
CA PRO A 140 -5.13 -10.42 9.35
C PRO A 140 -5.12 -9.11 10.14
N LYS A 141 -4.30 -8.16 9.69
CA LYS A 141 -4.13 -6.84 10.32
C LYS A 141 -4.24 -5.75 9.27
N ILE A 142 -5.13 -4.78 9.50
CA ILE A 142 -5.08 -3.50 8.81
C ILE A 142 -4.54 -2.41 9.76
N ARG A 143 -3.61 -1.59 9.26
CA ARG A 143 -3.00 -0.48 9.99
C ARG A 143 -3.02 0.78 9.15
N SER A 144 -3.24 1.91 9.81
CA SER A 144 -3.13 3.24 9.20
C SER A 144 -2.05 4.05 9.93
N HIS A 145 -1.20 4.75 9.17
CA HIS A 145 -0.09 5.54 9.70
C HIS A 145 -0.11 7.01 9.25
N ILE A 146 -1.28 7.46 8.77
CA ILE A 146 -1.61 8.82 8.35
C ILE A 146 -2.49 9.51 9.38
#